data_AF-A0A0M8VH62-F1
#
_entry.id   AF-A0A0M8VH62-F1
#
_cell.length_a   1.000
_cell.length_b   1.000
_cell.length_c   1.000
_cell.angle_alpha   90.00
_cell.angle_beta   90.00
_cell.angle_gamma   90.00
#
_symmetry.space_group_name_H-M   'P 1'
#
loop_
_entity.id
_entity.type
_entity.pdbx_description
1 polymer ?
#
loop_
_entity_poly.entity_id
_entity_poly.type
_entity_poly.pdbx_seq_one_letter_code
_entity_poly.pdbx_strand_id
1 'polypeptide(L)'
;GTDINWPAYFGPTPTTPLTLPTYAFQHQRYWLDAVDAPADAAGLGLMPVEHPLLGASLQMAASDDYLLTSRVSLRSHPWLADHVVFDSTLLPGTAFVEFVARAGEQVGAPLVENLHLSAPLVLPARDGVQLQVVVGEADEAGRRAVEVYSRPEREAGSGEGAWTLNAQGSLAPAGTVEGEGEGEVLAVWPPAGAQEVPLEGAYERLAE
;
A
#
# COMPACT_ATOMS: atom_id res chain seq x y z
N GLY A 1 -11.01 42.09 36.03
CA GLY A 1 -10.66 43.48 35.65
C GLY A 1 -11.58 44.42 36.39
N THR A 2 -11.20 45.69 36.53
CA THR A 2 -12.11 46.75 36.99
C THR A 2 -12.63 47.49 35.76
N ASP A 3 -13.91 47.83 35.74
CA ASP A 3 -14.46 48.62 34.64
C ASP A 3 -13.96 50.06 34.75
N ILE A 4 -13.31 50.52 33.68
CA ILE A 4 -12.81 51.89 33.59
C ILE A 4 -13.91 52.76 32.99
N ASN A 5 -14.33 53.78 33.73
CA ASN A 5 -15.30 54.76 33.26
C ASN A 5 -14.62 55.83 32.37
N TRP A 6 -14.35 55.45 31.12
CA TRP A 6 -13.82 56.35 30.09
C TRP A 6 -14.70 57.60 29.84
N PRO A 7 -16.05 57.52 29.85
CA PRO A 7 -16.90 58.71 29.73
C PRO A 7 -16.64 59.81 30.76
N ALA A 8 -16.34 59.45 32.02
CA ALA A 8 -16.01 60.44 33.05
C ALA A 8 -14.70 61.20 32.76
N TYR A 9 -13.81 60.61 31.97
CA TYR A 9 -12.52 61.20 31.61
C TYR A 9 -12.61 62.09 30.35
N PHE A 10 -13.35 61.68 29.31
CA PHE A 10 -13.42 62.39 28.03
C PHE A 10 -14.52 63.47 27.93
N GLY A 11 -15.50 63.47 28.85
CA GLY A 11 -16.60 64.44 28.86
C GLY A 11 -17.49 64.36 27.60
N PRO A 12 -18.25 65.43 27.25
CA PRO A 12 -19.17 65.43 26.11
C PRO A 12 -18.47 65.57 24.74
N THR A 13 -17.14 65.45 24.69
CA THR A 13 -16.36 65.63 23.47
C THR A 13 -16.58 64.44 22.53
N PRO A 14 -16.96 64.64 21.25
CA PRO A 14 -17.15 63.54 20.32
C PRO A 14 -15.80 62.86 20.02
N THR A 15 -15.67 61.59 20.41
CA THR A 15 -14.48 60.77 20.11
C THR A 15 -14.73 59.89 18.89
N THR A 16 -13.82 59.91 17.92
CA THR A 16 -13.85 59.00 16.77
C THR A 16 -12.95 57.79 17.07
N PRO A 17 -13.48 56.55 17.04
CA PRO A 17 -12.64 55.37 17.19
C PRO A 17 -11.63 55.29 16.04
N LEU A 18 -10.35 55.15 16.39
CA LEU A 18 -9.29 54.88 15.43
C LEU A 18 -9.17 53.37 15.21
N THR A 19 -8.93 52.95 13.97
CA THR A 19 -8.62 51.55 13.68
C THR A 19 -7.21 51.25 14.17
N LEU A 20 -7.12 50.42 15.21
CA LEU A 20 -5.84 49.91 15.71
C LEU A 20 -5.52 48.57 15.04
N PRO A 21 -4.23 48.18 14.95
CA PRO A 21 -3.85 46.84 14.56
C PRO A 21 -4.61 45.80 15.40
N THR A 22 -4.99 44.70 14.77
CA THR A 22 -5.68 43.62 15.47
C THR A 22 -4.76 42.98 16.50
N TYR A 23 -5.37 42.35 17.50
CA TYR A 23 -4.65 41.57 18.50
C TYR A 23 -3.71 40.56 17.82
N ALA A 24 -2.46 40.51 18.26
CA ALA A 24 -1.49 39.54 17.77
C ALA A 24 -1.84 38.15 18.33
N PHE A 25 -2.81 37.48 17.71
CA PHE A 25 -3.15 36.11 18.06
C PHE A 25 -1.89 35.25 18.05
N GLN A 26 -1.77 34.36 19.03
CA GLN A 26 -0.72 33.36 19.02
C GLN A 26 -1.08 32.33 17.94
N HIS A 27 -0.44 32.45 16.77
CA HIS A 27 -0.71 31.58 15.63
C HIS A 27 -0.15 30.18 15.90
N GLN A 28 -0.96 29.32 16.52
CA GLN A 28 -0.70 27.89 16.61
C GLN A 28 -1.52 27.15 15.55
N ARG A 29 -0.88 26.19 14.87
CA ARG A 29 -1.51 25.35 13.87
C ARG A 29 -2.36 24.31 14.59
N TYR A 30 -3.68 24.49 14.57
CA TYR A 30 -4.66 23.51 15.04
C TYR A 30 -5.34 22.86 13.84
N TRP A 31 -4.71 21.82 13.29
CA TRP A 31 -5.27 20.98 12.24
C TRP A 31 -5.32 19.53 12.72
N LEU A 32 -6.35 18.79 12.31
CA LEU A 32 -6.33 17.34 12.36
C LEU A 32 -5.37 16.86 11.27
N ASP A 33 -4.18 16.44 11.65
CA ASP A 33 -3.33 15.68 10.74
C ASP A 33 -4.05 14.33 10.55
N ALA A 34 -4.53 14.07 9.33
CA ALA A 34 -5.12 12.79 8.98
C ALA A 34 -4.04 11.73 9.20
N VAL A 35 -4.17 10.97 10.29
CA VAL A 35 -3.41 9.75 10.45
C VAL A 35 -3.95 8.83 9.35
N ASP A 36 -3.09 8.42 8.41
CA ASP A 36 -3.40 7.35 7.46
C ASP A 36 -3.51 6.03 8.23
N ALA A 37 -4.46 5.95 9.15
CA ALA A 37 -4.81 4.73 9.84
C ALA A 37 -5.51 3.82 8.83
N PRO A 38 -5.19 2.52 8.80
CA PRO A 38 -5.92 1.58 7.97
C PRO A 38 -7.41 1.68 8.28
N ALA A 39 -8.25 1.77 7.24
CA ALA A 39 -9.69 1.72 7.42
C ALA A 39 -10.08 0.39 8.08
N ASP A 40 -11.05 0.43 8.99
CA ASP A 40 -11.57 -0.78 9.63
C ASP A 40 -12.38 -1.59 8.60
N ALA A 41 -11.73 -2.61 8.05
CA ALA A 41 -12.33 -3.53 7.08
C ALA A 41 -13.59 -4.22 7.64
N ALA A 42 -13.56 -4.61 8.93
CA ALA A 42 -14.66 -5.34 9.56
C ALA A 42 -15.91 -4.46 9.68
N GLY A 43 -15.74 -3.18 10.00
CA GLY A 43 -16.83 -2.20 10.03
C GLY A 43 -17.52 -1.99 8.67
N LEU A 44 -16.87 -2.35 7.57
CA LEU A 44 -17.40 -2.30 6.20
C LEU A 44 -17.96 -3.66 5.73
N GLY A 45 -18.00 -4.67 6.60
CA GLY A 45 -18.43 -6.03 6.24
C GLY A 45 -17.40 -6.81 5.41
N LEU A 46 -16.15 -6.34 5.38
CA LEU A 46 -15.02 -7.02 4.74
C LEU A 46 -14.23 -7.81 5.78
N MET A 47 -13.49 -8.82 5.34
CA MET A 47 -12.57 -9.55 6.22
C MET A 47 -11.22 -8.81 6.25
N PRO A 48 -10.70 -8.40 7.43
CA PRO A 48 -9.36 -7.83 7.52
C PRO A 48 -8.30 -8.85 7.09
N VAL A 49 -7.26 -8.38 6.41
CA VAL A 49 -6.12 -9.21 6.00
C VAL A 49 -4.91 -8.83 6.84
N GLU A 50 -4.31 -9.81 7.53
CA GLU A 50 -3.06 -9.62 8.27
C GLU A 50 -1.87 -9.57 7.30
N HIS A 51 -1.70 -8.46 6.60
CA HIS A 51 -0.63 -8.27 5.63
C HIS A 51 -0.23 -6.79 5.52
N PRO A 52 1.08 -6.44 5.47
CA PRO A 52 1.51 -5.04 5.50
C PRO A 52 1.00 -4.19 4.35
N LEU A 53 0.74 -4.79 3.18
CA LEU A 53 0.34 -4.11 1.95
C LEU A 53 -1.04 -4.53 1.44
N LEU A 54 -1.75 -5.46 2.10
CA LEU A 54 -3.10 -5.89 1.75
C LEU A 54 -4.01 -5.65 2.95
N GLY A 55 -5.14 -4.97 2.77
CA GLY A 55 -5.93 -4.45 3.89
C GLY A 55 -7.21 -5.23 4.16
N ALA A 56 -7.91 -5.64 3.11
CA ALA A 56 -9.22 -6.26 3.22
C ALA A 56 -9.43 -7.34 2.16
N SER A 57 -10.29 -8.30 2.44
CA SER A 57 -10.73 -9.34 1.52
C SER A 57 -12.25 -9.48 1.53
N LEU A 58 -12.79 -9.87 0.38
CA LEU A 58 -14.20 -10.09 0.14
C LEU A 58 -14.36 -11.36 -0.71
N GLN A 59 -15.20 -12.28 -0.26
CA GLN A 59 -15.73 -13.34 -1.13
C GLN A 59 -16.92 -12.78 -1.89
N MET A 60 -16.96 -12.98 -3.20
CA MET A 60 -18.07 -12.54 -4.03
C MET A 60 -19.31 -13.38 -3.71
N ALA A 61 -20.48 -12.75 -3.61
CA ALA A 61 -21.71 -13.48 -3.30
C ALA A 61 -22.28 -14.25 -4.50
N ALA A 62 -21.88 -13.86 -5.71
CA ALA A 62 -22.41 -14.40 -6.98
C ALA A 62 -21.54 -15.52 -7.58
N SER A 63 -20.32 -15.71 -7.07
CA SER A 63 -19.31 -16.64 -7.57
C SER A 63 -18.40 -17.07 -6.42
N ASP A 64 -17.57 -18.09 -6.63
CA ASP A 64 -16.53 -18.45 -5.65
C ASP A 64 -15.22 -17.65 -5.84
N ASP A 65 -15.35 -16.42 -6.36
CA ASP A 65 -14.24 -15.50 -6.53
C ASP A 65 -13.94 -14.77 -5.22
N TYR A 66 -12.66 -14.45 -5.03
CA TYR A 66 -12.19 -13.62 -3.93
C TYR A 66 -11.52 -12.37 -4.47
N LEU A 67 -11.77 -11.25 -3.79
CA LEU A 67 -11.13 -9.98 -4.05
C LEU A 67 -10.40 -9.53 -2.79
N LEU A 68 -9.08 -9.37 -2.88
CA LEU A 68 -8.30 -8.67 -1.86
C LEU A 68 -8.02 -7.26 -2.35
N THR A 69 -8.10 -6.28 -1.46
CA THR A 69 -7.93 -4.87 -1.80
C THR A 69 -7.02 -4.15 -0.82
N SER A 70 -6.34 -3.13 -1.32
CA SER A 70 -5.59 -2.19 -0.50
C SER A 70 -5.31 -0.88 -1.22
N ARG A 71 -4.67 0.01 -0.48
CA ARG A 71 -4.08 1.24 -0.99
C ARG A 71 -2.61 1.27 -0.59
N VAL A 72 -1.74 1.47 -1.56
CA VAL A 72 -0.28 1.57 -1.34
C VAL A 72 0.19 2.98 -1.67
N SER A 73 1.01 3.57 -0.81
CA SER A 73 1.58 4.90 -1.03
C SER A 73 2.95 4.99 -0.36
N LEU A 74 3.82 5.88 -0.84
CA LEU A 74 5.10 6.14 -0.18
C LEU A 74 4.95 6.81 1.20
N ARG A 75 3.77 7.35 1.50
CA ARG A 75 3.46 7.94 2.82
C ARG A 75 3.22 6.87 3.87
N SER A 76 2.44 5.85 3.53
CA SER A 76 2.13 4.72 4.40
C SER A 76 3.26 3.70 4.45
N HIS A 77 4.05 3.58 3.37
CA HIS A 77 5.13 2.61 3.25
C HIS A 77 6.41 3.27 2.71
N PRO A 78 7.12 4.07 3.53
CA PRO A 78 8.25 4.89 3.06
C PRO A 78 9.41 4.09 2.45
N TRP A 79 9.64 2.86 2.91
CA TRP A 79 10.69 1.97 2.41
C TRP A 79 10.52 1.60 0.92
N LEU A 80 9.31 1.73 0.37
CA LEU A 80 9.08 1.53 -1.07
C LEU A 80 9.82 2.56 -1.92
N ALA A 81 10.19 3.72 -1.35
CA ALA A 81 10.97 4.74 -2.05
C ALA A 81 12.40 4.27 -2.37
N ASP A 82 12.89 3.21 -1.72
CA ASP A 82 14.26 2.70 -1.91
C ASP A 82 14.39 1.79 -3.15
N HIS A 83 13.27 1.36 -3.75
CA HIS A 83 13.27 0.54 -4.96
C HIS A 83 13.06 1.40 -6.22
N VAL A 84 14.16 1.95 -6.72
CA VAL A 84 14.19 2.86 -7.88
C VAL A 84 14.86 2.18 -9.07
N VAL A 85 14.21 2.24 -10.23
CA VAL A 85 14.74 1.72 -11.50
C VAL A 85 14.58 2.82 -12.55
N PHE A 86 15.67 3.24 -13.19
CA PHE A 86 15.67 4.35 -14.16
C PHE A 86 14.91 5.60 -13.65
N ASP A 87 15.30 6.09 -12.47
CA ASP A 87 14.70 7.24 -11.77
C ASP A 87 13.20 7.11 -11.42
N SER A 88 12.61 5.91 -11.58
CA SER A 88 11.21 5.64 -11.27
C SER A 88 11.10 4.76 -10.05
N THR A 89 10.36 5.20 -9.03
CA THR A 89 10.01 4.37 -7.88
C THR A 89 8.99 3.32 -8.31
N LEU A 90 9.41 2.06 -8.31
CA LEU A 90 8.57 0.93 -8.71
C LEU A 90 8.25 0.07 -7.50
N LEU A 91 7.03 -0.45 -7.44
CA LEU A 91 6.75 -1.58 -6.56
C LEU A 91 7.69 -2.75 -6.96
N PRO A 92 8.45 -3.34 -6.02
CA PRO A 92 9.29 -4.49 -6.32
C PRO A 92 8.48 -5.65 -6.93
N GLY A 93 9.05 -6.34 -7.93
CA GLY A 93 8.39 -7.49 -8.56
C GLY A 93 8.03 -8.60 -7.57
N THR A 94 8.84 -8.77 -6.52
CA THR A 94 8.61 -9.73 -5.43
C THR A 94 7.39 -9.39 -4.57
N ALA A 95 6.93 -8.14 -4.53
CA ALA A 95 5.70 -7.78 -3.83
C ALA A 95 4.46 -8.42 -4.49
N PHE A 96 4.46 -8.60 -5.82
CA PHE A 96 3.37 -9.32 -6.49
C PHE A 96 3.34 -10.79 -6.09
N VAL A 97 4.51 -11.44 -5.93
CA VAL A 97 4.61 -12.81 -5.43
C VAL A 97 4.02 -12.91 -4.03
N GLU A 98 4.37 -11.98 -3.15
CA GLU A 98 3.84 -11.92 -1.78
C GLU A 98 2.31 -11.72 -1.76
N PHE A 99 1.77 -10.82 -2.59
CA PHE A 99 0.32 -10.62 -2.68
C PHE A 99 -0.42 -11.88 -3.11
N VAL A 100 0.12 -12.57 -4.11
CA VAL A 100 -0.46 -13.78 -4.67
C VAL A 100 -0.35 -14.94 -3.69
N ALA A 101 0.80 -15.10 -3.01
CA ALA A 101 0.99 -16.10 -1.96
C ALA A 101 -0.01 -15.90 -0.82
N ARG A 102 -0.14 -14.66 -0.32
CA ARG A 102 -1.10 -14.34 0.73
C ARG A 102 -2.56 -14.57 0.32
N ALA A 103 -2.90 -14.23 -0.93
CA ALA A 103 -4.23 -14.52 -1.48
C ALA A 103 -4.49 -16.03 -1.57
N GLY A 104 -3.48 -16.81 -1.97
CA GLY A 104 -3.52 -18.27 -2.01
C GLY A 104 -3.75 -18.92 -0.66
N GLU A 105 -3.05 -18.47 0.39
CA GLU A 105 -3.27 -18.93 1.76
C GLU A 105 -4.73 -18.71 2.21
N GLN A 106 -5.31 -17.56 1.89
CA GLN A 106 -6.67 -17.19 2.27
C GLN A 106 -7.73 -18.13 1.68
N VAL A 107 -7.49 -18.67 0.48
CA VAL A 107 -8.44 -19.51 -0.26
C VAL A 107 -8.10 -21.01 -0.25
N GLY A 108 -7.07 -21.41 0.52
CA GLY A 108 -6.63 -22.81 0.61
C GLY A 108 -5.86 -23.31 -0.61
N ALA A 109 -5.33 -22.42 -1.45
CA ALA A 109 -4.46 -22.71 -2.59
C ALA A 109 -3.11 -21.97 -2.44
N PRO A 110 -2.27 -22.33 -1.45
CA PRO A 110 -1.11 -21.53 -1.06
C PRO A 110 0.07 -21.61 -2.04
N LEU A 111 0.09 -22.57 -2.97
CA LEU A 111 1.20 -22.73 -3.90
C LEU A 111 1.03 -21.80 -5.10
N VAL A 112 2.01 -20.95 -5.36
CA VAL A 112 2.10 -20.18 -6.61
C VAL A 112 2.74 -21.07 -7.68
N GLU A 113 1.94 -21.65 -8.58
CA GLU A 113 2.46 -22.53 -9.64
C GLU A 113 3.22 -21.74 -10.71
N ASN A 114 2.70 -20.58 -11.08
CA ASN A 114 3.33 -19.65 -12.00
C ASN A 114 2.83 -18.23 -11.74
N LEU A 115 3.67 -17.26 -12.06
CA LEU A 115 3.31 -15.85 -12.02
C LEU A 115 4.03 -15.11 -13.15
N HIS A 116 3.26 -14.46 -14.01
CA HIS A 116 3.75 -13.57 -15.05
C HIS A 116 3.56 -12.11 -14.60
N LEU A 117 4.64 -11.34 -14.61
CA LEU A 117 4.59 -9.90 -14.38
C LEU A 117 4.36 -9.18 -15.71
N SER A 118 3.22 -8.51 -15.84
CA SER A 118 2.74 -7.86 -17.07
C SER A 118 3.22 -6.41 -17.15
N ALA A 119 2.59 -5.49 -16.42
CA ALA A 119 2.96 -4.08 -16.38
C ALA A 119 3.58 -3.71 -15.02
N PRO A 120 4.72 -2.99 -14.99
CA PRO A 120 5.29 -2.51 -13.74
C PRO A 120 4.34 -1.52 -13.06
N LEU A 121 4.37 -1.48 -11.73
CA LEU A 121 3.60 -0.52 -10.95
C LEU A 121 4.52 0.62 -10.48
N VAL A 122 4.34 1.79 -11.08
CA VAL A 122 5.00 3.04 -10.66
C VAL A 122 4.24 3.63 -9.48
N LEU A 123 4.97 4.00 -8.41
CA LEU A 123 4.39 4.60 -7.21
C LEU A 123 4.49 6.13 -7.28
N PRO A 124 3.37 6.87 -7.24
CA PRO A 124 3.39 8.33 -7.19
C PRO A 124 4.03 8.86 -5.91
N ALA A 125 4.71 10.01 -6.01
CA ALA A 125 5.42 10.61 -4.87
C ALA A 125 4.49 11.08 -3.73
N ARG A 126 3.21 11.39 -4.02
CA ARG A 126 2.28 12.01 -3.06
C ARG A 126 0.97 11.25 -2.87
N ASP A 127 0.48 10.63 -3.94
CA ASP A 127 -0.81 9.96 -4.00
C ASP A 127 -0.65 8.43 -3.82
N GLY A 128 -1.75 7.77 -3.54
CA GLY A 128 -1.78 6.31 -3.42
C GLY A 128 -2.09 5.64 -4.75
N VAL A 129 -1.92 4.33 -4.75
CA VAL A 129 -2.41 3.44 -5.79
C VAL A 129 -3.34 2.44 -5.13
N GLN A 130 -4.54 2.28 -5.68
CA GLN A 130 -5.46 1.22 -5.31
C GLN A 130 -4.95 -0.08 -5.92
N LEU A 131 -4.96 -1.16 -5.13
CA LEU A 131 -4.60 -2.50 -5.54
C LEU A 131 -5.80 -3.44 -5.40
N GLN A 132 -5.90 -4.36 -6.35
CA GLN A 132 -6.83 -5.48 -6.31
C GLN A 132 -6.11 -6.76 -6.65
N VAL A 133 -6.30 -7.80 -5.85
CA VAL A 133 -5.92 -9.18 -6.17
C VAL A 133 -7.21 -9.95 -6.37
N VAL A 134 -7.45 -10.40 -7.59
CA VAL A 134 -8.61 -11.20 -7.96
C VAL A 134 -8.18 -12.64 -7.98
N VAL A 135 -8.86 -13.49 -7.21
CA VAL A 135 -8.67 -14.94 -7.24
C VAL A 135 -9.95 -15.56 -7.78
N GLY A 136 -9.82 -16.30 -8.87
CA GLY A 136 -10.95 -16.97 -9.52
C GLY A 136 -11.47 -18.18 -8.75
N GLU A 137 -12.60 -18.70 -9.22
CA GLU A 137 -13.15 -19.99 -8.79
C GLU A 137 -12.12 -21.13 -8.93
N ALA A 138 -12.25 -22.13 -8.05
CA ALA A 138 -11.44 -23.34 -8.13
C ALA A 138 -11.88 -24.24 -9.29
N ASP A 139 -10.92 -24.77 -10.04
CA ASP A 139 -11.16 -25.87 -10.97
C ASP A 139 -11.36 -27.21 -10.22
N GLU A 140 -11.60 -28.29 -10.98
CA GLU A 140 -11.80 -29.64 -10.41
C GLU A 140 -10.61 -30.15 -9.57
N ALA A 141 -9.42 -29.61 -9.79
CA ALA A 141 -8.20 -29.93 -9.03
C ALA A 141 -7.93 -28.93 -7.90
N GLY A 142 -8.81 -27.96 -7.67
CA GLY A 142 -8.64 -26.92 -6.66
C GLY A 142 -7.70 -25.79 -7.07
N ARG A 143 -7.24 -25.74 -8.33
CA ARG A 143 -6.41 -24.63 -8.82
C ARG A 143 -7.26 -23.41 -9.09
N ARG A 144 -6.67 -22.23 -8.89
CA ARG A 144 -7.35 -20.94 -9.07
C ARG A 144 -6.51 -20.03 -9.93
N ALA A 145 -7.14 -19.34 -10.88
CA ALA A 145 -6.50 -18.22 -11.57
C ALA A 145 -6.33 -17.05 -10.58
N VAL A 146 -5.26 -16.27 -10.74
CA VAL A 146 -5.02 -15.08 -9.92
C VAL A 146 -4.51 -13.93 -10.77
N GLU A 147 -5.01 -12.74 -10.50
CA GLU A 147 -4.64 -11.51 -11.21
C GLU A 147 -4.44 -10.37 -10.21
N VAL A 148 -3.42 -9.54 -10.43
CA VAL A 148 -3.15 -8.33 -9.65
C VAL A 148 -3.33 -7.11 -10.53
N TYR A 149 -4.19 -6.20 -10.09
CA TYR A 149 -4.48 -4.95 -10.76
C TYR A 149 -4.13 -3.76 -9.89
N SER A 150 -3.77 -2.67 -10.55
CA SER A 150 -3.55 -1.38 -9.91
C SER A 150 -4.28 -0.25 -10.61
N ARG A 151 -4.61 0.78 -9.82
CA ARG A 151 -5.17 2.04 -10.32
C ARG A 151 -4.63 3.21 -9.50
N PRO A 152 -3.87 4.14 -10.08
CA PRO A 152 -3.44 5.35 -9.40
C PRO A 152 -4.64 6.16 -8.91
N GLU A 153 -4.56 6.68 -7.68
CA GLU A 153 -5.47 7.72 -7.22
C GLU A 153 -5.19 9.00 -8.00
N ARG A 154 -6.23 9.65 -8.52
CA ARG A 154 -6.10 10.95 -9.16
C ARG A 154 -6.64 12.06 -8.27
N GLU A 155 -6.25 13.29 -8.59
CA GLU A 155 -6.82 14.49 -8.00
C GLU A 155 -8.35 14.49 -8.08
N ALA A 156 -8.97 14.93 -6.99
CA ALA A 156 -10.41 15.04 -6.85
C ALA A 156 -11.01 15.88 -7.99
N GLY A 157 -11.97 15.31 -8.73
CA GLY A 157 -12.64 15.96 -9.85
C GLY A 157 -12.20 15.50 -11.24
N SER A 158 -11.17 14.66 -11.34
CA SER A 158 -10.89 13.90 -12.56
C SER A 158 -11.65 12.56 -12.54
N GLY A 159 -12.13 12.10 -13.70
CA GLY A 159 -12.83 10.82 -13.81
C GLY A 159 -11.97 9.64 -13.37
N GLU A 160 -12.61 8.53 -12.99
CA GLU A 160 -11.89 7.33 -12.52
C GLU A 160 -10.87 6.84 -13.55
N GLY A 161 -9.66 6.52 -13.08
CA GLY A 161 -8.63 5.89 -13.90
C GLY A 161 -9.01 4.48 -14.35
N ALA A 162 -8.38 4.00 -15.42
CA ALA A 162 -8.50 2.60 -15.82
C ALA A 162 -7.63 1.71 -14.91
N TRP A 163 -8.11 0.51 -14.63
CA TRP A 163 -7.31 -0.54 -14.00
C TRP A 163 -6.23 -1.03 -14.97
N THR A 164 -5.04 -1.30 -14.44
CA THR A 164 -3.91 -1.88 -15.17
C THR A 164 -3.59 -3.25 -14.61
N LEU A 165 -3.49 -4.27 -15.45
CA LEU A 165 -3.04 -5.61 -15.05
C LEU A 165 -1.52 -5.60 -14.82
N ASN A 166 -1.10 -5.89 -13.60
CA ASN A 166 0.31 -5.91 -13.21
C ASN A 166 0.89 -7.31 -13.18
N ALA A 167 0.13 -8.31 -12.74
CA ALA A 167 0.57 -9.69 -12.69
C ALA A 167 -0.61 -10.65 -12.87
N GLN A 168 -0.35 -11.83 -13.41
CA GLN A 168 -1.34 -12.90 -13.54
C GLN A 168 -0.68 -14.28 -13.42
N GLY A 169 -1.40 -15.28 -12.95
CA GLY A 169 -0.86 -16.62 -12.77
C GLY A 169 -1.88 -17.64 -12.30
N SER A 170 -1.39 -18.75 -11.73
CA SER A 170 -2.23 -19.75 -11.07
C SER A 170 -1.71 -20.13 -9.69
N LEU A 171 -2.69 -20.46 -8.85
CA LEU A 171 -2.53 -20.95 -7.49
C LEU A 171 -2.98 -22.42 -7.43
N ALA A 172 -2.35 -23.22 -6.59
CA ALA A 172 -2.72 -24.61 -6.38
C ALA A 172 -2.79 -25.00 -4.89
N PRO A 173 -3.56 -26.03 -4.55
CA PRO A 173 -3.54 -26.63 -3.22
C PRO A 173 -2.15 -27.12 -2.83
N ALA A 174 -1.87 -27.16 -1.53
CA ALA A 174 -0.65 -27.77 -1.02
C ALA A 174 -0.55 -29.26 -1.43
N GLY A 175 0.67 -29.74 -1.68
CA GLY A 175 0.93 -31.14 -2.06
C GLY A 175 0.60 -31.49 -3.51
N THR A 176 0.28 -30.51 -4.37
CA THR A 176 0.07 -30.71 -5.81
C THR A 176 1.37 -30.89 -6.60
N VAL A 177 2.51 -30.49 -6.05
CA VAL A 177 3.83 -30.72 -6.67
C VAL A 177 4.24 -32.16 -6.45
N GLU A 178 4.06 -33.01 -7.46
CA GLU A 178 4.65 -34.34 -7.50
C GLU A 178 6.17 -34.20 -7.73
N GLY A 179 6.97 -34.53 -6.71
CA GLY A 179 8.44 -34.55 -6.85
C GLY A 179 9.20 -33.49 -6.07
N GLU A 180 8.62 -32.89 -5.03
CA GLU A 180 9.43 -32.31 -3.95
C GLU A 180 10.25 -33.43 -3.30
N GLY A 181 11.41 -33.72 -3.87
CA GLY A 181 12.50 -34.28 -3.08
C GLY A 181 12.67 -33.33 -1.89
N GLU A 182 12.66 -33.88 -0.67
CA GLU A 182 12.96 -33.16 0.57
C GLU A 182 14.05 -32.14 0.25
N GLY A 183 13.70 -30.86 0.14
CA GLY A 183 14.60 -29.84 -0.39
C GLY A 183 15.92 -29.98 0.34
N GLU A 184 17.03 -30.13 -0.40
CA GLU A 184 18.33 -30.55 0.15
C GLU A 184 18.53 -29.85 1.49
N VAL A 185 18.43 -30.62 2.58
CA VAL A 185 18.56 -30.07 3.92
C VAL A 185 19.90 -29.34 3.93
N LEU A 186 19.88 -28.03 4.24
CA LEU A 186 21.07 -27.19 4.33
C LEU A 186 21.93 -27.63 5.53
N ALA A 187 22.46 -28.86 5.46
CA ALA A 187 23.19 -29.51 6.54
C ALA A 187 24.54 -28.82 6.81
N VAL A 188 25.04 -28.05 5.83
CA VAL A 188 26.26 -27.25 5.93
C VAL A 188 26.05 -25.90 5.24
N TRP A 189 26.37 -24.81 5.94
CA TRP A 189 26.31 -23.44 5.42
C TRP A 189 27.54 -22.62 5.84
N PRO A 190 28.26 -21.95 4.91
CA PRO A 190 28.08 -21.98 3.45
C PRO A 190 28.34 -23.38 2.84
N PRO A 191 27.78 -23.68 1.66
CA PRO A 191 28.01 -24.97 0.99
C PRO A 191 29.51 -25.26 0.79
N ALA A 192 29.89 -26.54 0.86
CA ALA A 192 31.28 -26.94 0.65
C ALA A 192 31.77 -26.56 -0.75
N GLY A 193 32.93 -25.90 -0.83
CA GLY A 193 33.46 -25.39 -2.10
C GLY A 193 32.82 -24.09 -2.58
N ALA A 194 31.93 -23.46 -1.79
CA ALA A 194 31.42 -22.13 -2.09
C ALA A 194 32.58 -21.12 -2.19
N GLN A 195 32.52 -20.28 -3.21
CA GLN A 195 33.45 -19.18 -3.41
C GLN A 195 32.80 -17.89 -2.92
N GLU A 196 33.52 -17.15 -2.09
CA GLU A 196 33.06 -15.84 -1.62
C GLU A 196 33.04 -14.83 -2.79
N VAL A 197 31.95 -14.07 -2.87
CA VAL A 197 31.77 -13.01 -3.86
C VAL A 197 31.77 -11.67 -3.12
N PRO A 198 32.74 -10.77 -3.38
CA PRO A 198 32.77 -9.44 -2.78
C PRO A 198 31.53 -8.63 -3.15
N LEU A 199 30.90 -8.01 -2.14
CA LEU A 199 29.70 -7.19 -2.33
C LEU A 199 30.00 -5.69 -2.34
N GLU A 200 31.24 -5.30 -2.05
CA GLU A 200 31.69 -3.91 -2.15
C GLU A 200 31.44 -3.35 -3.56
N GLY A 201 30.83 -2.17 -3.63
CA GLY A 201 30.51 -1.51 -4.89
C GLY A 201 29.30 -2.10 -5.62
N ALA A 202 28.61 -3.11 -5.09
CA ALA A 202 27.56 -3.82 -5.83
C ALA A 202 26.36 -2.92 -6.13
N TYR A 203 25.90 -2.14 -5.16
CA TYR A 203 24.79 -1.21 -5.36
C TYR A 203 25.16 -0.04 -6.26
N GLU A 204 26.40 0.44 -6.18
CA GLU A 204 26.92 1.48 -7.07
C GLU A 204 26.90 1.01 -8.53
N ARG A 205 27.33 -0.24 -8.80
CA ARG A 205 27.27 -0.84 -10.15
C ARG A 205 25.84 -1.08 -10.65
N LEU A 206 24.90 -1.34 -9.76
CA LEU A 206 23.48 -1.52 -10.11
C LEU A 206 22.77 -0.18 -10.37
N ALA A 207 23.35 0.93 -9.89
CA ALA A 207 22.81 2.27 -10.09
C ALA A 207 23.33 2.94 -11.39
N GLU A 208 24.35 2.38 -12.05
CA GLU A 208 24.83 2.76 -13.39
C GLU A 208 23.92 2.26 -14.51
#